data_AF-A0A4U0VM17-F1
#
_entry.id   AF-A0A4U0VM17-F1
#
_cell.length_a   1.000
_cell.length_b   1.000
_cell.length_c   1.000
_cell.angle_alpha   90.00
_cell.angle_beta   90.00
_cell.angle_gamma   90.00
#
_symmetry.space_group_name_H-M   'P 1'
#
loop_
_entity.id
_entity.type
_entity.pdbx_description
1 polymer ?
#
loop_
_entity_poly.entity_id
_entity_poly.type
_entity_poly.pdbx_seq_one_letter_code
_entity_poly.pdbx_strand_id
1 'polypeptide(L)' 'MANNVVTSINAKDVGLPKIASGKVREIFEVDDETLLFVATDRISAYDVVLKNA' A
#
# COMPACT_ATOMS: atom_id res chain seq x y z
N MET A 1 12.23 15.12 13.03
CA MET A 1 11.56 13.82 12.81
C MET A 1 11.05 13.83 11.38
N ALA A 2 11.61 13.01 10.48
CA ALA A 2 11.15 12.98 9.09
C ALA A 2 9.71 12.47 9.06
N ASN A 3 8.78 13.30 8.60
CA ASN A 3 7.35 12.98 8.55
C ASN A 3 7.11 12.17 7.26
N ASN A 4 7.55 10.91 7.25
CA ASN A 4 7.49 10.06 6.07
C ASN A 4 6.10 9.44 5.95
N VAL A 5 5.20 10.15 5.31
CA VAL A 5 3.85 9.66 4.99
C VAL A 5 3.92 8.74 3.77
N VAL A 6 3.57 7.47 3.95
CA VAL A 6 3.60 6.45 2.90
C VAL A 6 2.22 6.28 2.29
N THR A 7 1.96 6.92 1.15
CA THR A 7 0.68 6.81 0.43
C THR A 7 0.70 5.77 -0.68
N SER A 8 1.87 5.34 -1.15
CA SER A 8 2.05 4.27 -2.13
C SER A 8 3.42 3.62 -1.95
N ILE A 9 3.54 2.35 -2.37
CA ILE A 9 4.80 1.60 -2.27
C ILE A 9 5.14 1.03 -3.66
N ASN A 10 6.39 1.22 -4.07
CA ASN A 10 6.98 0.51 -5.20
C ASN A 10 7.79 -0.68 -4.67
N ALA A 11 7.17 -1.86 -4.62
CA ALA A 11 7.84 -3.09 -4.21
C ALA A 11 8.44 -3.88 -5.40
N LYS A 12 8.28 -3.38 -6.64
CA LYS A 12 8.83 -4.05 -7.82
C LYS A 12 10.36 -4.06 -7.79
N ASP A 13 10.96 -3.01 -7.23
CA ASP A 13 12.43 -2.87 -7.12
C ASP A 13 13.05 -3.92 -6.19
N VAL A 14 12.24 -4.54 -5.32
CA VAL A 14 12.63 -5.65 -4.45
C VAL A 14 12.03 -6.99 -4.88
N GLY A 15 11.50 -7.06 -6.10
CA GLY A 15 11.01 -8.30 -6.70
C GLY A 15 9.63 -8.77 -6.21
N LEU A 16 8.84 -7.90 -5.55
CA LEU A 16 7.50 -8.25 -5.07
C LEU A 16 6.42 -7.69 -6.02
N PRO A 17 5.76 -8.54 -6.84
CA PRO A 17 4.69 -8.10 -7.72
C PRO A 17 3.51 -7.54 -6.92
N LYS A 18 2.95 -6.41 -7.38
CA LYS A 18 1.73 -5.84 -6.79
C LYS A 18 0.52 -6.61 -7.31
N ILE A 19 -0.25 -7.20 -6.40
CA ILE A 19 -1.49 -7.93 -6.70
C ILE A 19 -2.69 -6.97 -6.72
N ALA A 20 -2.81 -6.13 -5.69
CA ALA A 20 -3.95 -5.23 -5.56
C ALA A 20 -3.61 -3.99 -4.73
N SER A 21 -4.40 -2.93 -4.95
CA SER A 21 -4.37 -1.73 -4.12
C SER A 21 -5.78 -1.42 -3.66
N GLY A 22 -6.02 -1.54 -2.36
CA GLY A 22 -7.26 -1.13 -1.70
C GLY A 22 -7.21 0.31 -1.22
N LYS A 23 -8.24 0.75 -0.50
CA LYS A 23 -8.33 2.12 0.04
C LYS A 23 -7.10 2.48 0.88
N VAL A 24 -6.71 1.58 1.78
CA VAL A 24 -5.66 1.83 2.79
C VAL A 24 -4.62 0.70 2.89
N ARG A 25 -4.67 -0.28 1.98
CA ARG A 25 -3.70 -1.38 1.94
C ARG A 25 -3.25 -1.65 0.53
N GLU A 26 -2.00 -2.06 0.38
CA GLU A 26 -1.46 -2.65 -0.84
C GLU A 26 -1.11 -4.11 -0.56
N ILE A 27 -1.36 -4.98 -1.53
CA ILE A 27 -1.12 -6.42 -1.44
C ILE A 27 -0.09 -6.78 -2.49
N PHE A 28 0.95 -7.49 -2.04
CA PHE A 28 2.02 -7.98 -2.89
C PHE A 28 2.16 -9.49 -2.75
N GLU A 29 2.61 -10.14 -3.82
CA GLU A 29 2.94 -11.56 -3.83
C GLU A 29 4.37 -11.75 -3.31
N VAL A 30 4.55 -12.72 -2.41
CA VAL A 30 5.87 -13.15 -1.94
C VAL A 30 6.24 -14.47 -2.62
N ASP A 31 5.30 -15.42 -2.63
CA ASP A 31 5.34 -16.72 -3.29
C ASP A 31 3.91 -17.26 -3.49
N ASP A 32 3.78 -18.48 -4.02
CA ASP A 32 2.50 -19.12 -4.38
C ASP A 32 1.53 -19.29 -3.19
N GLU A 33 2.03 -19.27 -1.95
CA GLU A 33 1.23 -19.52 -0.74
C GLU A 33 1.18 -18.29 0.20
N THR A 34 1.96 -17.25 -0.09
CA THR A 34 2.20 -16.13 0.83
C THR A 34 1.93 -14.76 0.19
N LEU A 35 1.13 -13.95 0.89
CA LEU A 35 0.85 -12.56 0.53
C LEU A 35 1.39 -11.59 1.58
N LEU A 36 1.99 -10.50 1.13
CA LEU A 36 2.37 -9.36 1.95
C LEU A 36 1.27 -8.30 1.91
N PHE A 37 0.67 -8.02 3.06
CA PHE A 37 -0.24 -6.90 3.25
C PHE A 37 0.49 -5.73 3.87
N VAL A 38 0.51 -4.59 3.17
CA VAL A 38 1.07 -3.35 3.71
C VAL A 38 -0.04 -2.34 3.95
N ALA A 39 -0.20 -1.93 5.20
CA ALA A 39 -1.06 -0.82 5.57
C ALA A 39 -0.35 0.49 5.20
N THR A 40 -1.00 1.32 4.38
CA THR A 40 -0.50 2.64 4.00
C THR A 40 -1.08 3.70 4.93
N ASP A 41 -0.51 4.90 4.89
CA ASP A 41 -1.04 6.06 5.62
C ASP A 41 -2.23 6.70 4.89
N ARG A 42 -2.76 6.07 3.83
CA ARG A 42 -3.98 6.52 3.18
C ARG A 42 -5.15 6.34 4.15
N ILE A 43 -6.05 7.31 4.18
CA ILE A 43 -7.29 7.27 4.94
C ILE A 43 -8.47 7.47 4.00
N SER A 44 -9.61 6.86 4.30
CA SER A 44 -10.85 7.05 3.54
C SER A 44 -11.99 7.51 4.42
N ALA A 45 -12.82 8.42 3.90
CA ALA A 45 -14.07 8.86 4.51
C ALA A 45 -15.16 8.91 3.44
N TYR A 46 -16.40 8.56 3.79
CA TYR A 46 -17.53 8.53 2.86
C TYR A 46 -17.23 7.78 1.55
N ASP A 47 -16.61 6.60 1.68
CA ASP A 47 -16.19 5.73 0.57
C ASP A 47 -15.06 6.27 -0.34
N VAL A 48 -14.54 7.47 -0.10
CA VAL A 48 -13.49 8.12 -0.90
C VAL A 48 -12.16 8.13 -0.17
N VAL A 49 -11.06 7.82 -0.87
CA VAL A 49 -9.69 7.95 -0.35
C VAL A 49 -9.28 9.42 -0.35
N LEU A 50 -8.82 9.93 0.79
CA LEU A 50 -8.42 11.32 0.95
C LEU A 50 -7.04 11.58 0.35
N LYS A 51 -6.85 12.77 -0.23
CA LYS A 51 -5.53 13.28 -0.63
C LYS A 51 -4.97 14.12 0.50
N ASN A 52 -3.67 13.96 0.75
CA ASN A 52 -2.96 14.79 1.71
C ASN A 52 -2.64 16.15 1.08
N ALA A 53 -2.67 17.22 1.88
CA ALA A 53 -2.34 18.59 1.47
C ALA A 53 -0.84 18.87 1.56
#